data_AF-A0A370EHM2-F1
#
_entry.id   AF-A0A370EHM2-F1
#
_cell.length_a   1.000
_cell.length_b   1.000
_cell.length_c   1.000
_cell.angle_alpha   90.00
_cell.angle_beta   90.00
_cell.angle_gamma   90.00
#
_symmetry.space_group_name_H-M   'P 1'
#
loop_
_entity.id
_entity.type
_entity.pdbx_description
1 polymer ?
#
loop_
_entity_poly.entity_id
_entity_poly.type
_entity_poly.pdbx_seq_one_letter_code
_entity_poly.pdbx_strand_id
1 'polypeptide(L)'
;MSLSLGLRDEENERINNILNKLMELAYVPEGWLKDEAQPLLTQLGLSYESLAAMTGDELNAHITKLHFDFANMERLADILAANPTFKDKAIALYNFTQVESKMFSFDIFNKINALK
;
A
#
# COMPACT_ATOMS: atom_id res chain seq x y z
N MET A 1 19.20 -10.24 -22.35
CA MET A 1 18.42 -9.95 -21.13
C MET A 1 17.98 -8.50 -21.21
N SER A 2 16.67 -8.27 -21.12
CA SER A 2 16.01 -7.01 -21.48
C SER A 2 16.33 -5.92 -20.46
N LEU A 3 16.81 -4.75 -20.91
CA LEU A 3 17.05 -3.56 -20.09
C LEU A 3 15.83 -3.12 -19.24
N SER A 4 14.63 -3.60 -19.56
CA SER A 4 13.39 -3.34 -18.84
C SER A 4 13.24 -4.05 -17.49
N LEU A 5 13.99 -5.14 -17.24
CA LEU A 5 13.91 -5.86 -15.96
C LEU A 5 14.62 -5.07 -14.85
N GLY A 6 15.83 -4.57 -15.11
CA GLY A 6 16.57 -3.77 -14.12
C GLY A 6 15.88 -2.46 -13.73
N LEU A 7 15.27 -1.77 -14.69
CA LEU A 7 14.51 -0.53 -14.42
C LEU A 7 13.30 -0.76 -13.52
N ARG A 8 12.63 -1.90 -13.67
CA ARG A 8 11.45 -2.25 -12.86
C ARG A 8 11.85 -2.68 -11.45
N ASP A 9 13.00 -3.32 -11.29
CA ASP A 9 13.53 -3.69 -9.98
C ASP A 9 13.96 -2.44 -9.20
N GLU A 10 14.66 -1.49 -9.85
CA GLU A 10 15.02 -0.19 -9.25
C GLU A 10 13.78 0.62 -8.81
N GLU A 11 12.70 0.60 -9.59
CA GLU A 11 11.45 1.28 -9.24
C GLU A 11 10.76 0.62 -8.04
N ASN A 12 10.72 -0.71 -7.99
CA ASN A 12 10.17 -1.44 -6.85
C ASN A 12 11.02 -1.25 -5.59
N GLU A 13 12.35 -1.22 -5.69
CA GLU A 13 13.24 -0.89 -4.57
C GLU A 13 12.98 0.52 -4.05
N ARG A 14 12.78 1.49 -4.96
CA ARG A 14 12.41 2.86 -4.58
C ARG A 14 11.07 2.90 -3.84
N ILE A 15 10.03 2.24 -4.36
CA ILE A 15 8.72 2.14 -3.72
C ILE A 15 8.86 1.51 -2.33
N ASN A 16 9.58 0.39 -2.24
CA ASN A 16 9.82 -0.34 -1.00
C ASN A 16 10.51 0.54 0.05
N ASN A 17 11.53 1.30 -0.33
CA ASN A 17 12.22 2.23 0.56
C ASN A 17 11.28 3.32 1.11
N ILE A 18 10.37 3.83 0.30
CA ILE A 18 9.38 4.84 0.74
C ILE A 18 8.32 4.20 1.65
N LEU A 19 7.85 2.99 1.32
CA LEU A 19 6.90 2.23 2.13
C LEU A 19 7.48 1.88 3.51
N ASN A 20 8.76 1.52 3.61
CA ASN A 20 9.39 1.25 4.90
C ASN A 20 9.36 2.49 5.80
N LYS A 21 9.66 3.68 5.26
CA LYS A 21 9.55 4.94 6.00
C LYS A 21 8.12 5.25 6.42
N LEU A 22 7.15 5.03 5.53
CA LEU A 22 5.73 5.19 5.87
C LEU A 22 5.27 4.21 6.95
N MET A 23 5.79 2.99 6.94
CA MET A 23 5.48 1.98 7.93
C MET A 23 6.05 2.33 9.30
N GLU A 24 7.28 2.84 9.36
CA GLU A 24 7.85 3.38 10.60
C GLU A 24 6.96 4.47 11.20
N LEU A 25 6.41 5.37 10.36
CA LEU A 25 5.45 6.38 10.81
C LEU A 25 4.15 5.74 11.29
N ALA A 26 3.58 4.80 10.54
CA ALA A 26 2.27 4.21 10.82
C ALA A 26 2.14 3.53 12.21
N TYR A 27 3.25 3.03 12.77
CA TYR A 27 3.28 2.40 14.10
C TYR A 27 3.56 3.37 15.26
N VAL A 28 3.77 4.66 14.98
CA VAL A 28 3.87 5.69 16.02
C VAL A 28 2.46 6.01 16.54
N PRO A 29 2.25 6.25 17.84
CA PRO A 29 0.93 6.60 18.40
C PRO A 29 0.28 7.86 17.78
N GLU A 30 1.07 8.75 17.18
CA GLU A 30 0.63 9.92 16.39
C GLU A 30 0.77 9.70 14.87
N GLY A 31 1.03 8.46 14.46
CA GLY A 31 1.79 8.01 13.29
C GLY A 31 1.28 8.31 11.89
N TRP A 32 0.14 8.98 11.79
CA TRP A 32 -0.26 9.64 10.56
C TRP A 32 -0.23 11.15 10.78
N LEU A 33 0.93 11.66 11.16
CA LEU A 33 1.22 13.09 11.05
C LEU A 33 1.09 13.43 9.57
N LYS A 34 -0.02 14.09 9.20
CA LYS A 34 -0.30 14.48 7.81
C LYS A 34 0.91 15.15 7.18
N ASP A 35 1.64 15.94 7.95
CA ASP A 35 2.83 16.65 7.47
C ASP A 35 4.03 15.73 7.11
N GLU A 36 4.20 14.60 7.79
CA GLU A 36 5.31 13.67 7.54
C GLU A 36 4.93 12.56 6.54
N ALA A 37 3.68 12.08 6.59
CA ALA A 37 3.19 11.04 5.70
C ALA A 37 2.86 11.58 4.29
N GLN A 38 2.33 12.79 4.17
CA GLN A 38 1.96 13.41 2.88
C GLN A 38 3.11 13.47 1.86
N PRO A 39 4.34 13.93 2.18
CA PRO A 39 5.42 13.97 1.20
C PRO A 39 5.86 12.56 0.77
N LEU A 40 5.79 11.56 1.64
CA LEU A 40 6.11 10.17 1.30
C LEU A 40 5.03 9.55 0.41
N LEU A 41 3.75 9.77 0.71
CA LEU A 41 2.63 9.38 -0.14
C LEU A 41 2.75 10.03 -1.52
N THR A 42 3.09 11.33 -1.57
CA THR A 42 3.23 12.07 -2.84
C THR A 42 4.32 11.47 -3.73
N GLN A 43 5.42 10.99 -3.14
CA GLN A 43 6.47 10.29 -3.88
C GLN A 43 6.01 8.94 -4.45
N LEU A 44 5.00 8.31 -3.86
CA LEU A 44 4.33 7.12 -4.37
C LEU A 44 3.20 7.44 -5.36
N GLY A 45 2.96 8.72 -5.68
CA GLY A 45 1.82 9.12 -6.52
C GLY A 45 0.47 9.04 -5.79
N LEU A 46 0.49 9.11 -4.46
CA LEU A 46 -0.68 9.10 -3.58
C LEU A 46 -0.71 10.39 -2.74
N SER A 47 -1.85 10.69 -2.13
CA SER A 47 -1.96 11.76 -1.13
C SER A 47 -3.00 11.38 -0.10
N TYR A 48 -2.98 12.01 1.08
CA TYR A 48 -4.03 11.79 2.07
C TYR A 48 -5.42 12.11 1.49
N GLU A 49 -5.52 13.19 0.71
CA GLU A 49 -6.77 13.61 0.06
C GLU A 49 -7.21 12.60 -1.00
N SER A 50 -6.30 12.09 -1.83
CA SER A 50 -6.64 11.09 -2.83
C SER A 50 -7.06 9.77 -2.17
N LEU A 51 -6.36 9.34 -1.12
CA LEU A 51 -6.73 8.18 -0.33
C LEU A 51 -8.06 8.36 0.41
N ALA A 52 -8.42 9.59 0.81
CA ALA A 52 -9.70 9.87 1.43
C ALA A 52 -10.84 9.88 0.40
N ALA A 53 -10.58 10.42 -0.80
CA ALA A 53 -11.56 10.59 -1.87
C ALA A 53 -11.81 9.30 -2.68
N MET A 54 -10.79 8.44 -2.84
CA MET A 54 -10.90 7.19 -3.60
C MET A 54 -11.70 6.13 -2.84
N THR A 55 -12.44 5.32 -3.59
CA THR A 55 -12.96 4.03 -3.12
C THR A 55 -11.86 2.96 -3.09
N GLY A 56 -12.14 1.81 -2.46
CA GLY A 56 -11.19 0.69 -2.44
C GLY A 56 -10.83 0.18 -3.85
N ASP A 57 -11.81 0.12 -4.75
CA ASP A 57 -11.59 -0.34 -6.14
C ASP A 57 -10.79 0.70 -6.95
N GLU A 58 -11.04 1.99 -6.75
CA GLU A 58 -10.25 3.06 -7.38
C GLU A 58 -8.81 3.05 -6.89
N LEU A 59 -8.58 2.80 -5.60
CA LEU A 59 -7.24 2.61 -5.05
C LEU A 59 -6.54 1.42 -5.73
N ASN A 60 -7.19 0.27 -5.83
CA ASN A 60 -6.62 -0.93 -6.47
C ASN A 60 -6.23 -0.65 -7.93
N ALA A 61 -7.10 0.03 -8.68
CA ALA A 61 -6.82 0.42 -10.06
C ALA A 61 -5.64 1.41 -10.16
N HIS A 62 -5.53 2.35 -9.21
CA HIS A 62 -4.45 3.33 -9.17
C HIS A 62 -3.10 2.68 -8.86
N ILE A 63 -3.04 1.81 -7.85
CA ILE A 63 -1.81 1.09 -7.47
C ILE A 63 -1.33 0.16 -8.58
N THR A 64 -2.27 -0.47 -9.32
CA THR A 64 -1.92 -1.30 -10.49
C THR A 64 -1.26 -0.48 -11.60
N LYS A 65 -1.70 0.76 -11.83
CA LYS A 65 -1.07 1.68 -12.80
C LYS A 65 0.32 2.14 -12.37
N LEU A 66 0.57 2.17 -11.06
CA LEU A 66 1.88 2.50 -10.48
C LEU A 66 2.83 1.29 -10.45
N HIS A 67 2.43 0.15 -11.03
CA HIS A 67 3.27 -1.05 -11.16
C HIS A 67 3.81 -1.62 -9.85
N PHE A 68 3.09 -1.42 -8.74
CA PHE A 68 3.45 -2.03 -7.46
C PHE A 68 3.43 -3.55 -7.61
N ASP A 69 4.43 -4.22 -7.05
CA ASP A 69 4.38 -5.65 -6.85
C ASP A 69 3.44 -6.02 -5.69
N PHE A 70 3.12 -7.31 -5.57
CA PHE A 70 2.19 -7.78 -4.55
C PHE A 70 2.71 -7.55 -3.12
N ALA A 71 4.03 -7.58 -2.92
CA ALA A 71 4.62 -7.31 -1.62
C ALA A 71 4.45 -5.84 -1.21
N ASN A 72 4.65 -4.91 -2.14
CA ASN A 72 4.45 -3.47 -1.92
C ASN A 72 2.96 -3.15 -1.75
N MET A 73 2.05 -3.84 -2.45
CA MET A 73 0.60 -3.71 -2.23
C MET A 73 0.20 -4.14 -0.81
N GLU A 74 0.70 -5.29 -0.35
CA GLU A 74 0.43 -5.78 1.00
C GLU A 74 0.96 -4.82 2.08
N ARG A 75 2.18 -4.30 1.91
CA ARG A 75 2.77 -3.31 2.83
C ARG A 75 1.98 -2.00 2.85
N LEU A 76 1.51 -1.54 1.71
CA LEU A 76 0.63 -0.37 1.65
C LEU A 76 -0.67 -0.64 2.41
N ALA A 77 -1.25 -1.84 2.26
CA ALA A 77 -2.44 -2.22 3.02
C ALA A 77 -2.16 -2.26 4.53
N ASP A 78 -1.00 -2.74 4.98
CA ASP A 78 -0.58 -2.70 6.39
C ASP A 78 -0.53 -1.26 6.93
N ILE A 79 0.04 -0.32 6.16
CA ILE A 79 0.11 1.10 6.51
C ILE A 79 -1.29 1.72 6.62
N LEU A 80 -2.20 1.38 5.70
CA LEU A 80 -3.58 1.83 5.72
C LEU A 80 -4.36 1.23 6.90
N ALA A 81 -4.09 -0.03 7.24
CA ALA A 81 -4.73 -0.74 8.35
C ALA A 81 -4.39 -0.15 9.72
N ALA A 82 -3.19 0.44 9.86
CA ALA A 82 -2.77 1.13 11.07
C ALA A 82 -3.61 2.38 11.37
N ASN A 83 -4.27 2.97 10.36
CA ASN A 83 -5.14 4.12 10.54
C ASN A 83 -6.63 3.71 10.42
N PRO A 84 -7.43 3.86 11.49
CA PRO A 84 -8.85 3.50 11.47
C PRO A 84 -9.66 4.13 10.33
N THR A 85 -9.26 5.30 9.84
CA THR A 85 -9.92 6.03 8.73
C THR A 85 -9.82 5.27 7.39
N PHE A 86 -8.79 4.45 7.21
CA PHE A 86 -8.50 3.77 5.95
C PHE A 86 -8.66 2.24 6.04
N LYS A 87 -9.24 1.74 7.13
CA LYS A 87 -9.45 0.31 7.39
C LYS A 87 -10.15 -0.41 6.22
N ASP A 88 -11.23 0.17 5.71
CA ASP A 88 -12.00 -0.42 4.60
C ASP A 88 -11.16 -0.50 3.31
N LYS A 89 -10.28 0.48 3.10
CA LYS A 89 -9.38 0.52 1.94
C LYS A 89 -8.25 -0.50 2.07
N ALA A 90 -7.72 -0.68 3.28
CA ALA A 90 -6.76 -1.73 3.57
C ALA A 90 -7.36 -3.11 3.25
N ILE A 91 -8.61 -3.36 3.70
CA ILE A 91 -9.33 -4.61 3.39
C ILE A 91 -9.52 -4.79 1.88
N ALA A 92 -9.92 -3.74 1.15
CA ALA A 92 -10.08 -3.82 -0.29
C ALA A 92 -8.75 -4.17 -1.01
N LEU A 93 -7.65 -3.57 -0.57
CA LEU A 93 -6.32 -3.81 -1.13
C LEU A 93 -5.81 -5.22 -0.81
N TYR A 94 -5.98 -5.70 0.42
CA TYR A 94 -5.66 -7.08 0.78
C TYR A 94 -6.42 -8.11 -0.07
N ASN A 95 -7.73 -7.92 -0.24
CA ASN A 95 -8.55 -8.80 -1.08
C ASN A 95 -8.06 -8.79 -2.53
N PHE A 96 -7.76 -7.60 -3.06
CA PHE A 96 -7.22 -7.45 -4.40
C PHE A 96 -5.87 -8.16 -4.56
N THR A 97 -4.92 -7.95 -3.66
CA THR A 97 -3.62 -8.63 -3.67
C THR A 97 -3.76 -10.15 -3.58
N GLN A 98 -4.68 -10.65 -2.77
CA GLN A 98 -4.95 -12.09 -2.66
C GLN A 98 -5.50 -12.68 -3.97
N VAL A 99 -6.40 -11.97 -4.66
CA VAL A 99 -6.96 -12.44 -5.95
C VAL A 99 -5.90 -12.35 -7.06
N GLU A 100 -5.20 -11.21 -7.17
CA GLU A 100 -4.26 -10.97 -8.26
C GLU A 100 -2.96 -11.78 -8.15
N SER A 101 -2.49 -12.04 -6.93
CA SER A 101 -1.29 -12.88 -6.71
C SER A 101 -1.51 -14.34 -7.10
N LYS A 102 -2.76 -14.78 -7.29
CA LYS A 102 -3.16 -16.18 -7.57
C LYS A 102 -2.64 -17.19 -6.54
N MET A 103 -2.19 -16.73 -5.38
CA MET A 103 -1.76 -17.53 -4.25
C MET A 103 -2.56 -17.14 -3.02
N PHE A 104 -3.13 -18.14 -2.36
CA PHE A 104 -3.82 -17.89 -1.10
C PHE A 104 -2.80 -17.63 0.00
N SER A 105 -2.86 -16.45 0.62
CA SER A 105 -2.02 -16.08 1.76
C SER A 105 -2.83 -16.18 3.06
N PHE A 106 -2.37 -17.05 3.97
CA PHE A 106 -2.94 -17.13 5.30
C PHE A 106 -2.70 -15.84 6.10
N ASP A 107 -1.60 -15.14 5.84
CA ASP A 107 -1.28 -13.88 6.51
C ASP A 107 -2.26 -12.77 6.09
N ILE A 108 -2.50 -12.62 4.78
CA ILE A 108 -3.50 -11.67 4.27
C ILE A 108 -4.89 -12.00 4.80
N PHE A 109 -5.26 -13.28 4.81
CA PHE A 109 -6.55 -13.73 5.37
C PHE A 109 -6.69 -13.36 6.86
N ASN A 110 -5.66 -13.60 7.67
CA ASN A 110 -5.67 -13.24 9.09
C ASN A 110 -5.73 -11.72 9.30
N LYS A 111 -5.00 -10.94 8.49
CA LYS A 111 -5.04 -9.47 8.50
C LYS A 111 -6.44 -8.94 8.18
N ILE A 112 -7.09 -9.47 7.14
CA ILE A 112 -8.49 -9.11 6.80
C ILE A 112 -9.43 -9.40 7.97
N ASN A 113 -9.31 -10.56 8.61
CA ASN A 113 -10.19 -10.93 9.73
C ASN A 113 -9.94 -10.10 10.99
N ALA A 114 -8.70 -9.72 11.28
CA ALA A 114 -8.37 -8.82 12.39
C ALA A 114 -8.94 -7.40 12.18
N LEU A 115 -9.16 -7.02 10.92
CA LEU A 115 -9.71 -5.71 10.54
C LEU A 115 -11.22 -5.71 10.31
N LYS A 116 -11.91 -6.84 10.38
CA LYS A 116 -13.38 -6.88 10.40
C LYS A 116 -13.88 -6.73 11.82
#